data_AF-A0A7S0TMC5-F1
#
_entry.id   AF-A0A7S0TMC5-F1
#
_cell.length_a   1.000
_cell.length_b   1.000
_cell.length_c   1.000
_cell.angle_alpha   90.00
_cell.angle_beta   90.00
_cell.angle_gamma   90.00
#
_symmetry.space_group_name_H-M   'P 1'
#
loop_
_entity.id
_entity.type
_entity.pdbx_description
1 polymer ?
#
loop_
_entity_poly.entity_id
_entity_poly.type
_entity_poly.pdbx_seq_one_letter_code
_entity_poly.pdbx_strand_id
1 'polypeptide(L)'
;NNTFSGAKNIVYFDLAANMYIQTGAEFLITGITGSSEACPGGTPMCVIAIDGPFQPKVSGGTGEWRPASGELRFFTNSGVLASTRIVFEVGLRNPSSAQPPVTPSARILGLPGVPMRPSLLSGRILGSGTVPLMSVAKVEEGSSVRGAYNVLKFTFNPTFDLDEGSLITVSGLTGTQSPSGSLQIGGSFAKEYVAGRPAQISGWSAGQWNAEAGVLTFAAPASVKSIPEDRWTLCPDTCVHQFLVELLNPLTPKDHPPIQISAMLGWTEALISPTTLSNSEGVLRG
;
A
#
# COMPACT_ATOMS: atom_id res chain seq x y z
N ASN A 1 11.34 -6.66 0.85
CA ASN A 1 10.08 -7.22 1.40
C ASN A 1 9.35 -6.14 2.18
N ASN A 2 8.16 -5.78 1.71
CA ASN A 2 7.22 -4.99 2.49
C ASN A 2 6.68 -5.87 3.63
N THR A 3 6.58 -5.36 4.86
CA THR A 3 6.09 -6.10 6.05
C THR A 3 4.84 -5.49 6.68
N PHE A 4 4.16 -4.60 5.96
CA PHE A 4 2.87 -4.05 6.37
C PHE A 4 1.76 -5.09 6.16
N SER A 5 0.88 -5.21 7.15
CA SER A 5 -0.30 -6.08 7.07
C SER A 5 -1.19 -5.71 5.90
N GLY A 6 -1.65 -6.72 5.15
CA GLY A 6 -2.57 -6.54 4.02
C GLY A 6 -1.96 -5.82 2.81
N ALA A 7 -0.68 -5.43 2.82
CA ALA A 7 -0.07 -4.75 1.70
C ALA A 7 0.34 -5.73 0.59
N LYS A 8 0.33 -5.27 -0.68
CA LYS A 8 0.94 -6.03 -1.78
C LYS A 8 2.45 -6.14 -1.56
N ASN A 9 2.99 -7.32 -1.84
CA ASN A 9 4.39 -7.66 -1.67
C ASN A 9 4.87 -8.44 -2.89
N ILE A 10 6.11 -8.21 -3.30
CA ILE A 10 6.74 -8.96 -4.40
C ILE A 10 7.71 -9.96 -3.78
N VAL A 11 7.45 -11.25 -4.01
CA VAL A 11 8.24 -12.35 -3.47
C VAL A 11 9.17 -12.88 -4.54
N TYR A 12 10.48 -12.84 -4.27
CA TYR A 12 11.53 -13.31 -5.16
C TYR A 12 11.91 -14.76 -4.87
N PHE A 13 12.06 -15.56 -5.92
CA PHE A 13 12.53 -16.92 -5.88
C PHE A 13 13.78 -17.09 -6.73
N ASP A 14 14.77 -17.79 -6.18
CA ASP A 14 16.03 -18.14 -6.83
C ASP A 14 16.33 -19.59 -6.50
N LEU A 15 16.14 -20.46 -7.49
CA LEU A 15 16.20 -21.91 -7.34
C LEU A 15 17.24 -22.48 -8.29
N ALA A 16 17.91 -23.55 -7.90
CA ALA A 16 18.74 -24.34 -8.81
C ALA A 16 18.66 -25.82 -8.41
N ALA A 17 18.58 -26.70 -9.39
CA ALA A 17 18.65 -28.15 -9.17
C ALA A 17 20.04 -28.67 -9.53
N ASN A 18 20.53 -29.69 -8.82
CA ASN A 18 21.79 -30.37 -9.12
C ASN A 18 21.66 -31.43 -10.23
N MET A 19 20.55 -31.44 -10.96
CA MET A 19 20.25 -32.39 -12.02
C MET A 19 19.55 -31.69 -13.18
N TYR A 20 19.54 -32.35 -14.34
CA TYR A 20 18.76 -31.91 -15.48
C TYR A 20 17.25 -32.01 -15.20
N ILE A 21 16.51 -30.95 -15.50
CA ILE A 21 15.06 -30.89 -15.36
C ILE A 21 14.46 -30.97 -16.76
N GLN A 22 13.55 -31.92 -16.96
CA GLN A 22 12.91 -32.12 -18.25
C GLN A 22 11.88 -31.03 -18.55
N THR A 23 11.66 -30.74 -19.83
CA THR A 23 10.53 -29.91 -20.27
C THR A 23 9.21 -30.46 -19.69
N GLY A 24 8.35 -29.56 -19.21
CA GLY A 24 7.08 -29.92 -18.59
C GLY A 24 7.17 -30.40 -17.13
N ALA A 25 8.34 -30.38 -16.51
CA ALA A 25 8.45 -30.65 -15.08
C ALA A 25 7.67 -29.60 -14.25
N GLU A 26 7.01 -30.07 -13.20
CA GLU A 26 6.24 -29.23 -12.28
C GLU A 26 7.11 -28.81 -11.10
N PHE A 27 7.21 -27.50 -10.88
CA PHE A 27 7.72 -26.94 -9.65
C PHE A 27 6.57 -26.76 -8.68
N LEU A 28 6.73 -27.25 -7.45
CA LEU A 28 5.82 -27.03 -6.35
C LEU A 28 6.56 -26.31 -5.22
N ILE A 29 6.11 -25.10 -4.92
CA ILE A 29 6.51 -24.34 -3.75
C ILE A 29 5.37 -24.42 -2.73
N THR A 30 5.72 -24.77 -1.50
CA THR A 30 4.77 -24.91 -0.38
C THR A 30 5.23 -24.09 0.82
N GLY A 31 4.32 -23.86 1.77
CA GLY A 31 4.63 -23.10 2.99
C GLY A 31 4.51 -21.58 2.81
N ILE A 32 3.96 -21.11 1.69
CA ILE A 32 3.61 -19.69 1.46
C ILE A 32 2.30 -19.38 2.21
N THR A 33 2.31 -19.54 3.53
CA THR A 33 1.10 -19.46 4.36
C THR A 33 0.84 -18.05 4.89
N GLY A 34 -0.44 -17.77 5.18
CA GLY A 34 -0.90 -16.49 5.72
C GLY A 34 -1.11 -15.37 4.70
N SER A 35 -0.70 -15.55 3.44
CA SER A 35 -1.00 -14.61 2.35
C SER A 35 -2.49 -14.28 2.34
N SER A 36 -2.84 -12.99 2.27
CA SER A 36 -4.22 -12.55 2.07
C SER A 36 -4.58 -12.40 0.59
N GLU A 37 -3.68 -12.84 -0.30
CA GLU A 37 -3.94 -12.89 -1.73
C GLU A 37 -5.01 -13.95 -2.04
N ALA A 38 -6.26 -13.52 -2.17
CA ALA A 38 -7.37 -14.38 -2.53
C ALA A 38 -7.52 -14.50 -4.05
N CYS A 39 -8.03 -15.63 -4.50
CA CYS A 39 -8.37 -15.79 -5.90
C CYS A 39 -9.66 -15.04 -6.27
N PRO A 40 -9.79 -14.55 -7.52
CA PRO A 40 -11.00 -13.88 -7.99
C PRO A 40 -12.25 -14.74 -7.78
N GLY A 41 -13.31 -14.14 -7.23
CA GLY A 41 -14.56 -14.85 -6.94
C GLY A 41 -14.47 -15.88 -5.80
N GLY A 42 -13.39 -15.89 -5.02
CA GLY A 42 -13.21 -16.79 -3.88
C GLY A 42 -12.92 -18.24 -4.28
N THR A 43 -12.43 -18.48 -5.50
CA THR A 43 -12.07 -19.84 -5.95
C THR A 43 -10.93 -20.40 -5.10
N PRO A 44 -10.86 -21.74 -4.91
CA PRO A 44 -9.77 -22.37 -4.16
C PRO A 44 -8.42 -22.32 -4.89
N MET A 45 -8.43 -21.90 -6.15
CA MET A 45 -7.29 -21.90 -7.06
C MET A 45 -7.48 -20.84 -8.15
N CYS A 46 -6.38 -20.21 -8.57
CA CYS A 46 -6.36 -19.27 -9.68
C CYS A 46 -4.99 -19.24 -10.36
N VAL A 47 -4.95 -18.63 -11.54
CA VAL A 47 -3.71 -18.35 -12.27
C VAL A 47 -3.15 -17.00 -11.79
N ILE A 48 -1.87 -16.97 -11.45
CA ILE A 48 -1.13 -15.76 -11.06
C ILE A 48 0.03 -15.50 -12.02
N ALA A 49 0.36 -14.23 -12.23
CA ALA A 49 1.54 -13.84 -13.01
C ALA A 49 2.83 -14.26 -12.30
N ILE A 50 3.78 -14.76 -13.08
CA ILE A 50 5.16 -15.01 -12.67
C ILE A 50 6.04 -14.14 -13.55
N ASP A 51 6.65 -13.12 -12.95
CA ASP A 51 7.43 -12.10 -13.64
C ASP A 51 8.94 -12.28 -13.38
N GLY A 52 9.76 -11.42 -14.00
CA GLY A 52 11.21 -11.37 -13.81
C GLY A 52 12.04 -12.07 -14.90
N PRO A 53 13.39 -12.08 -14.78
CA PRO A 53 14.30 -12.63 -15.78
C PRO A 53 14.34 -14.16 -15.73
N PHE A 54 13.19 -14.79 -15.97
CA PHE A 54 13.06 -16.24 -15.86
C PHE A 54 13.83 -16.94 -16.98
N GLN A 55 14.87 -17.66 -16.59
CA GLN A 55 15.71 -18.46 -17.46
C GLN A 55 15.93 -19.82 -16.77
N PRO A 56 15.57 -20.95 -17.39
CA PRO A 56 14.85 -21.13 -18.67
C PRO A 56 13.34 -20.87 -18.52
N LYS A 57 12.61 -20.39 -19.54
CA LYS A 57 11.21 -19.89 -19.51
C LYS A 57 10.14 -20.77 -18.79
N VAL A 58 9.19 -20.15 -18.04
CA VAL A 58 7.97 -20.81 -17.51
C VAL A 58 7.01 -20.97 -18.68
N SER A 59 6.19 -22.02 -18.67
CA SER A 59 5.02 -22.09 -19.55
C SER A 59 4.09 -20.91 -19.32
N GLY A 60 4.04 -19.98 -20.29
CA GLY A 60 3.08 -18.87 -20.30
C GLY A 60 3.33 -17.72 -19.32
N GLY A 61 4.44 -17.73 -18.55
CA GLY A 61 4.72 -16.67 -17.57
C GLY A 61 3.74 -16.63 -16.40
N THR A 62 3.12 -17.77 -16.08
CA THR A 62 2.08 -17.86 -15.06
C THR A 62 2.26 -19.10 -14.18
N GLY A 63 1.65 -19.07 -13.00
CA GLY A 63 1.57 -20.20 -12.08
C GLY A 63 0.16 -20.41 -11.52
N GLU A 64 -0.08 -21.59 -10.98
CA GLU A 64 -1.29 -21.94 -10.24
C GLU A 64 -1.08 -21.62 -8.75
N TRP A 65 -1.87 -20.70 -8.22
CA TRP A 65 -1.88 -20.30 -6.81
C TRP A 65 -3.04 -20.94 -6.06
N ARG A 66 -2.76 -21.54 -4.90
CA ARG A 66 -3.76 -22.08 -3.96
C ARG A 66 -3.64 -21.38 -2.61
N PRO A 67 -4.47 -20.38 -2.32
CA PRO A 67 -4.33 -19.56 -1.12
C PRO A 67 -4.54 -20.34 0.18
N ALA A 68 -5.47 -21.29 0.21
CA ALA A 68 -5.79 -22.05 1.42
C ALA A 68 -4.63 -22.93 1.92
N SER A 69 -3.83 -23.48 1.00
CA SER A 69 -2.69 -24.33 1.33
C SER A 69 -1.34 -23.62 1.23
N GLY A 70 -1.29 -22.41 0.68
CA GLY A 70 -0.04 -21.69 0.44
C GLY A 70 0.85 -22.41 -0.58
N GLU A 71 0.24 -22.98 -1.62
CA GLU A 71 0.94 -23.67 -2.71
C GLU A 71 0.98 -22.83 -3.97
N LEU A 72 2.17 -22.74 -4.57
CA LEU A 72 2.40 -22.19 -5.90
C LEU A 72 2.98 -23.29 -6.80
N ARG A 73 2.34 -23.50 -7.95
CA ARG A 73 2.76 -24.49 -8.95
C ARG A 73 3.04 -23.82 -10.29
N PHE A 74 4.06 -24.27 -10.99
CA PHE A 74 4.33 -23.83 -12.36
C PHE A 74 5.14 -24.88 -13.12
N PHE A 75 5.15 -24.77 -14.45
CA PHE A 75 5.77 -25.75 -15.33
C PHE A 75 6.87 -25.11 -16.17
N THR A 76 7.99 -25.81 -16.34
CA THR A 76 9.03 -25.39 -17.29
C THR A 76 8.59 -25.66 -18.73
N ASN A 77 8.82 -24.72 -19.65
CA ASN A 77 8.52 -24.93 -21.07
C ASN A 77 9.71 -25.46 -21.89
N SER A 78 10.85 -25.61 -21.25
CA SER A 78 12.10 -26.09 -21.84
C SER A 78 12.92 -26.83 -20.78
N GLY A 79 13.85 -27.66 -21.21
CA GLY A 79 14.76 -28.36 -20.31
C GLY A 79 15.69 -27.40 -19.59
N VAL A 80 15.96 -27.65 -18.31
CA VAL A 80 16.87 -26.86 -17.48
C VAL A 80 18.12 -27.69 -17.18
N LEU A 81 19.30 -27.15 -17.52
CA LEU A 81 20.56 -27.81 -17.18
C LEU A 81 20.78 -27.79 -15.66
N ALA A 82 21.54 -28.78 -15.17
CA ALA A 82 21.95 -28.81 -13.77
C ALA A 82 22.69 -27.52 -13.40
N SER A 83 22.44 -27.02 -12.19
CA SER A 83 22.99 -25.79 -11.61
C SER A 83 22.60 -24.49 -12.33
N THR A 84 21.71 -24.55 -13.33
CA THR A 84 21.12 -23.32 -13.89
C THR A 84 20.17 -22.70 -12.86
N ARG A 85 20.38 -21.40 -12.59
CA ARG A 85 19.51 -20.61 -11.70
C ARG A 85 18.20 -20.28 -12.40
N ILE A 86 17.11 -20.52 -11.70
CA ILE A 86 15.74 -20.21 -12.08
C ILE A 86 15.29 -19.07 -11.18
N VAL A 87 15.15 -17.87 -11.75
CA VAL A 87 14.84 -16.64 -11.00
C VAL A 87 13.52 -16.04 -11.47
N PHE A 88 12.59 -15.80 -10.54
CA PHE A 88 11.32 -15.12 -10.81
C PHE A 88 10.81 -14.35 -9.59
N GLU A 89 9.78 -13.56 -9.81
CA GLU A 89 9.00 -12.90 -8.78
C GLU A 89 7.49 -13.16 -8.91
N VAL A 90 6.79 -13.12 -7.79
CA VAL A 90 5.33 -13.24 -7.71
C VAL A 90 4.78 -12.14 -6.81
N GLY A 91 3.75 -11.44 -7.26
CA GLY A 91 3.00 -10.50 -6.43
C GLY A 91 2.02 -11.24 -5.51
N LEU A 92 2.18 -11.10 -4.20
CA LEU A 92 1.28 -11.66 -3.18
C LEU A 92 0.96 -10.60 -2.13
N ARG A 93 -0.24 -10.61 -1.56
CA ARG A 93 -0.60 -9.76 -0.43
C ARG A 93 -0.15 -10.35 0.90
N ASN A 94 0.52 -9.53 1.71
CA ASN A 94 0.84 -9.87 3.09
C ASN A 94 -0.43 -10.19 3.90
N PRO A 95 -0.34 -11.00 4.95
CA PRO A 95 -1.45 -11.29 5.86
C PRO A 95 -2.09 -10.02 6.41
N SER A 96 -3.41 -10.02 6.57
CA SER A 96 -4.16 -8.91 7.16
C SER A 96 -3.91 -8.77 8.67
N SER A 97 -3.61 -9.89 9.34
CA SER A 97 -3.21 -9.92 10.75
C SER A 97 -1.70 -10.04 10.90
N ALA A 98 -1.15 -9.54 12.00
CA ALA A 98 0.27 -9.67 12.28
C ALA A 98 0.68 -11.15 12.37
N GLN A 99 1.69 -11.54 11.58
CA GLN A 99 2.29 -12.86 11.66
C GLN A 99 3.83 -12.78 11.53
N PRO A 100 4.56 -13.75 12.12
CA PRO A 100 5.97 -13.94 11.84
C PRO A 100 6.21 -14.33 10.37
N PRO A 101 7.30 -13.86 9.73
CA PRO A 101 7.67 -14.29 8.39
C PRO A 101 7.85 -15.82 8.29
N VAL A 102 7.37 -16.40 7.19
CA VAL A 102 7.39 -17.84 6.90
C VAL A 102 8.57 -18.22 6.00
N THR A 103 9.02 -19.48 6.08
CA THR A 103 10.09 -20.04 5.25
C THR A 103 9.50 -21.11 4.32
N PRO A 104 9.37 -20.85 3.01
CA PRO A 104 8.82 -21.82 2.07
C PRO A 104 9.77 -22.99 1.81
N SER A 105 9.23 -24.04 1.19
CA SER A 105 10.03 -25.13 0.63
C SER A 105 9.67 -25.34 -0.84
N ALA A 106 10.64 -25.80 -1.63
CA ALA A 106 10.46 -26.09 -3.04
C ALA A 106 10.83 -27.55 -3.36
N ARG A 107 10.11 -28.14 -4.31
CA ARG A 107 10.46 -29.43 -4.94
C ARG A 107 10.01 -29.47 -6.39
N ILE A 108 10.57 -30.41 -7.14
CA ILE A 108 10.16 -30.72 -8.51
C ILE A 108 9.38 -32.04 -8.48
N LEU A 109 8.23 -32.06 -9.13
CA LEU A 109 7.36 -33.23 -9.28
C LEU A 109 7.46 -33.79 -10.70
N GLY A 110 7.04 -35.05 -10.86
CA GLY A 110 6.91 -35.69 -12.18
C GLY A 110 8.21 -36.19 -12.82
N LEU A 111 9.33 -36.20 -12.09
CA LEU A 111 10.59 -36.79 -12.58
C LEU A 111 10.53 -38.34 -12.47
N PRO A 112 10.62 -39.09 -13.58
CA PRO A 112 10.57 -40.55 -13.54
C PRO A 112 11.73 -41.13 -12.71
N GLY A 113 11.41 -41.89 -11.67
CA GLY A 113 12.39 -42.64 -10.88
C GLY A 113 13.28 -41.83 -9.92
N VAL A 114 13.07 -40.51 -9.79
CA VAL A 114 13.85 -39.65 -8.88
C VAL A 114 12.92 -38.89 -7.93
N PRO A 115 12.64 -39.42 -6.73
CA PRO A 115 11.86 -38.68 -5.75
C PRO A 115 12.68 -37.51 -5.18
N MET A 116 12.34 -36.29 -5.58
CA MET A 116 12.93 -35.08 -4.99
C MET A 116 12.23 -34.75 -3.66
N ARG A 117 13.01 -34.66 -2.58
CA ARG A 117 12.52 -34.17 -1.30
C ARG A 117 12.35 -32.65 -1.34
N PRO A 118 11.35 -32.09 -0.62
CA PRO A 118 11.29 -30.65 -0.39
C PRO A 118 12.59 -30.12 0.21
N SER A 119 13.09 -29.03 -0.38
CA SER A 119 14.21 -28.28 0.17
C SER A 119 13.71 -26.96 0.72
N LEU A 120 14.10 -26.62 1.95
CA LEU A 120 13.80 -25.32 2.54
C LEU A 120 14.51 -24.22 1.76
N LEU A 121 13.80 -23.13 1.49
CA LEU A 121 14.41 -21.92 0.97
C LEU A 121 15.07 -21.14 2.11
N SER A 122 16.11 -20.35 1.80
CA SER A 122 16.81 -19.53 2.81
C SER A 122 16.08 -18.22 3.12
N GLY A 123 15.20 -17.76 2.22
CA GLY A 123 14.44 -16.52 2.37
C GLY A 123 13.23 -16.66 3.30
N ARG A 124 12.95 -15.59 4.04
CA ARG A 124 11.72 -15.42 4.82
C ARG A 124 10.79 -14.44 4.14
N ILE A 125 9.51 -14.79 4.02
CA ILE A 125 8.52 -14.03 3.23
C ILE A 125 7.24 -13.79 4.05
N LEU A 126 6.38 -12.90 3.57
CA LEU A 126 5.03 -12.66 4.12
C LEU A 126 4.96 -12.36 5.63
N GLY A 127 5.99 -11.76 6.21
CA GLY A 127 5.87 -11.18 7.55
C GLY A 127 5.00 -9.93 7.51
N SER A 128 4.13 -9.75 8.50
CA SER A 128 3.18 -8.64 8.58
C SER A 128 3.24 -7.91 9.94
N GLY A 129 4.42 -7.88 10.56
CA GLY A 129 4.58 -7.29 11.90
C GLY A 129 4.62 -5.76 11.95
N THR A 130 4.67 -5.08 10.80
CA THR A 130 4.83 -3.62 10.77
C THR A 130 3.49 -2.91 10.78
N VAL A 131 3.33 -1.97 11.72
CA VAL A 131 2.14 -1.12 11.84
C VAL A 131 2.24 0.03 10.84
N PRO A 132 1.23 0.25 9.98
CA PRO A 132 1.15 1.43 9.12
C PRO A 132 1.11 2.74 9.94
N LEU A 133 1.89 3.74 9.55
CA LEU A 133 1.92 5.06 10.20
C LEU A 133 2.11 6.20 9.19
N MET A 134 1.83 7.44 9.60
CA MET A 134 2.22 8.64 8.85
C MET A 134 3.59 9.11 9.36
N SER A 135 4.62 9.04 8.52
CA SER A 135 5.97 9.51 8.86
C SER A 135 6.05 11.04 8.89
N VAL A 136 5.21 11.70 8.10
CA VAL A 136 4.98 13.14 8.13
C VAL A 136 3.49 13.38 8.34
N ALA A 137 3.14 14.27 9.25
CA ALA A 137 1.80 14.79 9.45
C ALA A 137 1.91 16.24 9.95
N LYS A 138 1.53 17.20 9.11
CA LYS A 138 1.60 18.64 9.39
C LYS A 138 0.38 19.36 8.82
N VAL A 139 -0.08 20.37 9.55
CA VAL A 139 -1.11 21.31 9.09
C VAL A 139 -0.59 22.74 9.20
N GLU A 140 -0.93 23.58 8.23
CA GLU A 140 -0.63 25.01 8.21
C GLU A 140 -1.91 25.77 7.84
N GLU A 141 -2.12 26.94 8.45
CA GLU A 141 -3.22 27.83 8.08
C GLU A 141 -2.73 29.02 7.26
N GLY A 142 -3.56 29.48 6.33
CA GLY A 142 -3.27 30.67 5.53
C GLY A 142 -3.68 31.97 6.21
N SER A 143 -4.66 31.94 7.12
CA SER A 143 -5.19 33.13 7.79
C SER A 143 -5.82 32.78 9.13
N SER A 144 -5.49 33.53 10.19
CA SER A 144 -6.12 33.37 11.50
C SER A 144 -7.26 34.38 11.76
N VAL A 145 -7.70 35.13 10.73
CA VAL A 145 -8.69 36.21 10.90
C VAL A 145 -10.08 35.65 11.18
N ARG A 146 -10.75 36.14 12.23
CA ARG A 146 -12.12 35.73 12.63
C ARG A 146 -13.12 35.89 11.50
N GLY A 147 -13.97 34.87 11.33
CA GLY A 147 -15.05 34.89 10.35
C GLY A 147 -14.59 35.06 8.89
N ALA A 148 -13.29 34.99 8.62
CA ALA A 148 -12.74 34.96 7.27
C ALA A 148 -12.50 33.51 6.84
N TYR A 149 -12.57 33.27 5.53
CA TYR A 149 -12.15 32.01 4.98
C TYR A 149 -10.65 31.79 5.20
N ASN A 150 -10.30 30.56 5.54
CA ASN A 150 -8.96 30.12 5.84
C ASN A 150 -8.66 28.88 5.02
N VAL A 151 -7.56 28.93 4.27
CA VAL A 151 -7.06 27.78 3.53
C VAL A 151 -6.13 27.00 4.44
N LEU A 152 -6.53 25.79 4.80
CA LEU A 152 -5.72 24.84 5.55
C LEU A 152 -4.93 23.97 4.58
N LYS A 153 -3.61 23.93 4.77
CA LYS A 153 -2.68 23.08 4.02
C LYS A 153 -2.27 21.90 4.87
N PHE A 154 -2.64 20.71 4.42
CA PHE A 154 -2.24 19.46 5.01
C PHE A 154 -1.08 18.86 4.25
N THR A 155 -0.12 18.33 4.98
CA THR A 155 1.11 17.76 4.47
C THR A 155 1.33 16.43 5.18
N PHE A 156 1.39 15.33 4.43
CA PHE A 156 1.55 14.01 5.02
C PHE A 156 2.36 13.05 4.16
N ASN A 157 2.94 12.03 4.78
CA ASN A 157 3.67 10.97 4.10
C ASN A 157 3.36 9.63 4.78
N PRO A 158 2.65 8.69 4.14
CA PRO A 158 2.40 7.37 4.71
C PRO A 158 3.64 6.48 4.58
N THR A 159 3.91 5.63 5.57
CA THR A 159 5.01 4.64 5.47
C THR A 159 4.69 3.44 4.57
N PHE A 160 3.48 3.39 4.01
CA PHE A 160 2.97 2.34 3.15
C PHE A 160 2.13 2.97 2.03
N ASP A 161 1.93 2.23 0.95
CA ASP A 161 1.16 2.72 -0.19
C ASP A 161 -0.34 2.81 0.16
N LEU A 162 -0.96 3.97 -0.09
CA LEU A 162 -2.42 4.09 -0.12
C LEU A 162 -2.88 3.82 -1.55
N ASP A 163 -3.68 2.80 -1.76
CA ASP A 163 -4.26 2.55 -3.08
C ASP A 163 -5.30 3.65 -3.42
N GLU A 164 -5.53 3.89 -4.71
CA GLU A 164 -6.64 4.73 -5.18
C GLU A 164 -7.96 4.28 -4.53
N GLY A 165 -8.78 5.24 -4.11
CA GLY A 165 -10.03 4.99 -3.40
C GLY A 165 -9.90 4.78 -1.89
N SER A 166 -8.69 4.75 -1.33
CA SER A 166 -8.49 4.69 0.13
C SER A 166 -9.16 5.87 0.83
N LEU A 167 -9.89 5.62 1.92
CA LEU A 167 -10.62 6.64 2.65
C LEU A 167 -9.70 7.36 3.63
N ILE A 168 -9.44 8.64 3.37
CA ILE A 168 -8.68 9.53 4.24
C ILE A 168 -9.66 10.27 5.16
N THR A 169 -9.36 10.32 6.45
CA THR A 169 -10.16 11.02 7.47
C THR A 169 -9.30 12.03 8.21
N VAL A 170 -9.74 13.29 8.22
CA VAL A 170 -9.18 14.36 9.05
C VAL A 170 -10.18 14.70 10.14
N SER A 171 -9.76 14.65 11.39
CA SER A 171 -10.60 14.93 12.57
C SER A 171 -10.00 16.04 13.43
N GLY A 172 -10.82 16.60 14.33
CA GLY A 172 -10.40 17.68 15.22
C GLY A 172 -10.61 19.08 14.65
N LEU A 173 -11.22 19.22 13.46
CA LEU A 173 -11.52 20.49 12.80
C LEU A 173 -12.75 21.19 13.41
N THR A 174 -12.89 21.19 14.72
CA THR A 174 -14.11 21.68 15.39
C THR A 174 -14.20 23.22 15.43
N GLY A 175 -15.40 23.76 15.66
CA GLY A 175 -15.58 25.20 15.90
C GLY A 175 -15.52 26.10 14.66
N THR A 176 -15.24 25.55 13.48
CA THR A 176 -15.36 26.29 12.22
C THR A 176 -16.82 26.70 11.96
N GLN A 177 -17.02 27.72 11.14
CA GLN A 177 -18.34 28.20 10.75
C GLN A 177 -18.80 27.65 9.38
N SER A 178 -18.00 26.76 8.78
CA SER A 178 -18.36 26.11 7.52
C SER A 178 -19.51 25.13 7.74
N PRO A 179 -20.66 25.27 7.03
CA PRO A 179 -21.77 24.33 7.16
C PRO A 179 -21.37 22.94 6.65
N SER A 180 -21.92 21.88 7.24
CA SER A 180 -21.74 20.50 6.76
C SER A 180 -22.13 20.35 5.28
N GLY A 181 -21.47 19.44 4.58
CA GLY A 181 -21.78 19.15 3.19
C GLY A 181 -20.56 18.75 2.37
N SER A 182 -20.60 19.07 1.09
CA SER A 182 -19.53 18.80 0.15
C SER A 182 -18.43 19.87 0.28
N LEU A 183 -17.21 19.45 0.60
CA LEU A 183 -16.05 20.35 0.68
C LEU A 183 -15.10 20.09 -0.48
N GLN A 184 -14.74 21.15 -1.20
CA GLN A 184 -13.76 21.04 -2.27
C GLN A 184 -12.38 20.79 -1.68
N ILE A 185 -11.69 19.79 -2.25
CA ILE A 185 -10.32 19.46 -1.88
C ILE A 185 -9.43 19.86 -3.05
N GLY A 186 -8.47 20.73 -2.78
CA GLY A 186 -7.49 21.20 -3.75
C GLY A 186 -6.08 20.71 -3.42
N GLY A 187 -5.10 21.15 -4.22
CA GLY A 187 -3.69 20.78 -4.05
C GLY A 187 -3.27 19.57 -4.90
N SER A 188 -1.97 19.24 -4.88
CA SER A 188 -1.39 18.16 -5.68
C SER A 188 -0.93 17.00 -4.79
N PHE A 189 -1.43 15.80 -5.09
CA PHE A 189 -0.69 14.57 -4.83
C PHE A 189 0.43 14.49 -5.88
N ALA A 190 1.54 15.20 -5.65
CA ALA A 190 2.76 15.23 -6.47
C ALA A 190 2.54 15.19 -8.00
N LYS A 191 2.24 16.33 -8.64
CA LYS A 191 3.25 17.16 -9.31
C LYS A 191 2.71 18.57 -9.45
N GLU A 192 3.56 19.56 -9.14
CA GLU A 192 3.36 21.00 -9.32
C GLU A 192 2.37 21.70 -8.36
N TYR A 193 2.91 22.68 -7.64
CA TYR A 193 2.18 23.74 -6.97
C TYR A 193 2.46 25.03 -7.74
N VAL A 194 1.42 25.71 -8.23
CA VAL A 194 1.52 27.08 -8.73
C VAL A 194 0.84 27.99 -7.70
N ALA A 195 1.59 28.97 -7.19
CA ALA A 195 1.13 29.86 -6.13
C ALA A 195 -0.07 30.71 -6.56
N GLY A 196 -1.03 30.91 -5.65
CA GLY A 196 -2.01 32.01 -5.73
C GLY A 196 -3.41 31.68 -6.20
N ARG A 197 -3.72 30.41 -6.54
CA ARG A 197 -5.11 29.92 -6.68
C ARG A 197 -5.15 28.46 -6.19
N PRO A 198 -6.22 27.99 -5.52
CA PRO A 198 -6.44 26.54 -5.47
C PRO A 198 -6.63 26.11 -6.93
N ALA A 199 -5.59 25.56 -7.53
CA ALA A 199 -5.71 24.94 -8.83
C ALA A 199 -6.81 23.88 -8.67
N GLN A 200 -7.92 24.04 -9.38
CA GLN A 200 -8.85 22.95 -9.66
C GLN A 200 -8.05 21.96 -10.51
N ILE A 201 -7.28 21.09 -9.86
CA ILE A 201 -6.65 19.97 -10.53
C ILE A 201 -7.78 19.00 -10.84
N SER A 202 -8.07 18.80 -12.12
CA SER A 202 -9.04 17.81 -12.58
C SER A 202 -8.67 16.44 -11.98
N GLY A 203 -9.53 15.90 -11.12
CA GLY A 203 -9.34 14.58 -10.49
C GLY A 203 -9.75 14.49 -9.02
N TRP A 204 -9.90 15.61 -8.30
CA TRP A 204 -10.37 15.57 -6.92
C TRP A 204 -11.90 15.43 -6.84
N SER A 205 -12.37 14.43 -6.11
CA SER A 205 -13.75 14.36 -5.66
C SER A 205 -13.93 15.27 -4.44
N ALA A 206 -15.13 15.81 -4.28
CA ALA A 206 -15.45 16.56 -3.07
C ALA A 206 -15.39 15.63 -1.84
N GLY A 207 -14.81 16.14 -0.75
CA GLY A 207 -14.87 15.48 0.54
C GLY A 207 -16.23 15.67 1.21
N GLN A 208 -16.58 14.75 2.11
CA GLN A 208 -17.73 14.88 2.99
C GLN A 208 -17.29 15.58 4.28
N TRP A 209 -17.83 16.77 4.51
CA TRP A 209 -17.57 17.59 5.68
C TRP A 209 -18.73 17.50 6.67
N ASN A 210 -18.42 17.13 7.91
CA ASN A 210 -19.33 17.15 9.04
C ASN A 210 -18.86 18.21 10.04
N ALA A 211 -19.54 19.35 10.06
CA ALA A 211 -19.22 20.48 10.92
C ALA A 211 -19.44 20.21 12.42
N GLU A 212 -20.47 19.42 12.75
CA GLU A 212 -20.78 19.05 14.13
C GLU A 212 -19.70 18.14 14.71
N ALA A 213 -19.25 17.16 13.92
CA ALA A 213 -18.18 16.25 14.32
C ALA A 213 -16.78 16.86 14.18
N GLY A 214 -16.61 17.91 13.36
CA GLY A 214 -15.29 18.43 12.98
C GLY A 214 -14.49 17.42 12.15
N VAL A 215 -15.16 16.68 11.27
CA VAL A 215 -14.58 15.57 10.50
C VAL A 215 -14.75 15.79 9.01
N LEU A 216 -13.65 15.66 8.27
CA LEU A 216 -13.60 15.62 6.82
C LEU A 216 -13.19 14.22 6.35
N THR A 217 -13.94 13.62 5.43
CA THR A 217 -13.58 12.35 4.79
C THR A 217 -13.55 12.47 3.27
N PHE A 218 -12.59 11.79 2.63
CA PHE A 218 -12.47 11.77 1.17
C PHE A 218 -11.68 10.57 0.68
N ALA A 219 -11.92 10.16 -0.57
CA ALA A 219 -11.18 9.07 -1.21
C ALA A 219 -9.87 9.60 -1.82
N ALA A 220 -8.78 8.84 -1.69
CA ALA A 220 -7.54 9.11 -2.39
C ALA A 220 -7.79 9.06 -3.92
N PRO A 221 -7.51 10.14 -4.66
CA PRO A 221 -7.83 10.22 -6.09
C PRO A 221 -6.90 9.40 -6.99
N ALA A 222 -5.77 8.96 -6.44
CA ALA A 222 -4.81 8.09 -7.09
C ALA A 222 -4.03 7.31 -6.01
N SER A 223 -3.26 6.30 -6.43
CA SER A 223 -2.39 5.59 -5.51
C SER A 223 -1.27 6.50 -4.98
N VAL A 224 -1.16 6.60 -3.66
CA VAL A 224 -0.15 7.37 -2.92
C VAL A 224 0.98 6.41 -2.55
N LYS A 225 2.18 6.62 -3.10
CA LYS A 225 3.31 5.72 -2.89
C LYS A 225 4.17 6.15 -1.71
N SER A 226 4.50 5.19 -0.85
CA SER A 226 5.43 5.38 0.28
C SER A 226 6.91 5.40 -0.13
N ILE A 227 7.22 4.87 -1.32
CA ILE A 227 8.57 4.79 -1.91
C ILE A 227 8.43 4.94 -3.44
N PRO A 228 9.31 5.68 -4.15
CA PRO A 228 9.30 5.75 -5.61
C PRO A 228 9.64 4.38 -6.21
N GLU A 229 9.12 4.13 -7.41
CA GLU A 229 9.16 2.82 -8.08
C GLU A 229 10.60 2.37 -8.46
N ASP A 230 11.58 3.27 -8.42
CA ASP A 230 13.00 2.98 -8.65
C ASP A 230 13.78 2.80 -7.34
N ARG A 231 14.05 1.54 -6.98
CA ARG A 231 14.79 1.13 -5.75
C ARG A 231 16.24 1.64 -5.61
N TRP A 232 16.67 2.63 -6.40
CA TRP A 232 18.00 3.25 -6.35
C TRP A 232 17.98 4.76 -6.10
N THR A 233 16.80 5.38 -6.11
CA THR A 233 16.62 6.77 -5.72
C THR A 233 16.03 6.74 -4.32
N LEU A 234 16.88 6.98 -3.31
CA LEU A 234 16.39 7.37 -1.98
C LEU A 234 15.31 8.43 -2.21
N CYS A 235 14.09 8.26 -1.67
CA CYS A 235 13.20 9.41 -1.50
C CYS A 235 14.07 10.46 -0.81
N PRO A 236 14.39 11.60 -1.47
CA PRO A 236 14.74 12.77 -0.69
C PRO A 236 13.48 13.11 0.13
N ASP A 237 13.54 14.08 1.02
CA ASP A 237 12.41 14.54 1.83
C ASP A 237 11.22 15.13 1.02
N THR A 238 11.05 14.73 -0.24
CA THR A 238 10.13 15.22 -1.28
C THR A 238 8.97 14.27 -1.62
N CYS A 239 8.91 13.05 -1.06
CA CYS A 239 7.74 12.16 -1.18
C CYS A 239 6.65 12.58 -0.19
N VAL A 240 6.26 13.84 -0.22
CA VAL A 240 5.29 14.42 0.73
C VAL A 240 4.05 14.82 -0.05
N HIS A 241 2.90 14.34 0.42
CA HIS A 241 1.62 14.58 -0.20
C HIS A 241 0.94 15.78 0.45
N GLN A 242 0.30 16.60 -0.38
CA GLN A 242 -0.34 17.83 0.08
C GLN A 242 -1.76 17.93 -0.44
N PHE A 243 -2.66 18.40 0.41
CA PHE A 243 -3.99 18.82 0.02
C PHE A 243 -4.39 20.08 0.77
N LEU A 244 -5.33 20.80 0.17
CA LEU A 244 -5.84 22.07 0.63
C LEU A 244 -7.34 21.95 0.84
N VAL A 245 -7.84 22.54 1.91
CA VAL A 245 -9.27 22.73 2.13
C VAL A 245 -9.52 24.13 2.65
N GLU A 246 -10.65 24.70 2.29
CA GLU A 246 -11.05 26.04 2.72
C GLU A 246 -12.16 25.92 3.77
N LEU A 247 -11.91 26.46 4.97
CA LEU A 247 -12.88 26.48 6.07
C LEU A 247 -13.06 27.90 6.60
N LEU A 248 -14.24 28.21 7.11
CA LEU A 248 -14.54 29.51 7.70
C LEU A 248 -14.07 29.52 9.16
N ASN A 249 -13.16 30.44 9.49
CA ASN A 249 -12.63 30.58 10.85
C ASN A 249 -13.74 30.87 11.88
N PRO A 250 -13.55 30.46 13.15
CA PRO A 250 -14.49 30.77 14.21
C PRO A 250 -14.66 32.28 14.41
N LEU A 251 -15.83 32.66 14.92
CA LEU A 251 -16.14 34.05 15.32
C LEU A 251 -15.61 34.39 16.72
N THR A 252 -15.26 33.37 17.51
CA THR A 252 -14.74 33.51 18.87
C THR A 252 -13.41 32.77 18.98
N PRO A 253 -12.44 33.31 19.74
CA PRO A 253 -11.19 32.61 20.01
C PRO A 253 -11.47 31.25 20.61
N LYS A 254 -10.83 30.23 20.07
CA LYS A 254 -10.98 28.88 20.58
C LYS A 254 -9.67 28.12 20.47
N ASP A 255 -9.33 27.44 21.55
CA ASP A 255 -8.32 26.39 21.51
C ASP A 255 -8.92 25.16 20.83
N HIS A 256 -8.23 24.67 19.82
CA HIS A 256 -8.69 23.52 19.05
C HIS A 256 -8.08 22.24 19.60
N PRO A 257 -8.84 21.14 19.61
CA PRO A 257 -8.25 19.84 19.87
C PRO A 257 -7.18 19.55 18.81
N PRO A 258 -6.20 18.69 19.10
CA PRO A 258 -5.20 18.30 18.13
C PRO A 258 -5.88 17.73 16.88
N ILE A 259 -5.57 18.32 15.73
CA ILE A 259 -6.08 17.85 14.44
C ILE A 259 -5.34 16.54 14.12
N GLN A 260 -6.08 15.52 13.72
CA GLN A 260 -5.52 14.21 13.40
C GLN A 260 -5.84 13.81 11.96
N ILE A 261 -4.94 13.02 11.37
CA ILE A 261 -5.15 12.38 10.06
C ILE A 261 -5.06 10.86 10.20
N SER A 262 -5.96 10.14 9.56
CA SER A 262 -5.97 8.68 9.46
C SER A 262 -6.37 8.26 8.05
N ALA A 263 -6.10 7.00 7.69
CA ALA A 263 -6.55 6.44 6.43
C ALA A 263 -6.94 4.97 6.58
N MET A 264 -7.95 4.56 5.82
CA MET A 264 -8.42 3.19 5.71
C MET A 264 -8.29 2.75 4.25
N LEU A 265 -7.61 1.64 4.02
CA LEU A 265 -7.49 1.04 2.69
C LEU A 265 -8.84 0.46 2.27
N GLY A 266 -9.25 0.72 1.02
CA GLY A 266 -10.62 0.48 0.51
C GLY A 266 -11.18 -0.96 0.63
N TRP A 267 -10.39 -1.94 1.07
CA TRP A 267 -10.82 -3.35 1.21
C TRP A 267 -10.16 -4.12 2.37
N THR A 268 -9.38 -3.47 3.24
CA THR A 268 -8.63 -4.13 4.34
C THR A 268 -8.67 -3.31 5.63
N GLU A 269 -8.72 -3.99 6.78
CA GLU A 269 -8.64 -3.39 8.13
C GLU A 269 -7.27 -2.76 8.47
N ALA A 270 -6.36 -2.63 7.50
CA ALA A 270 -5.12 -1.90 7.70
C ALA A 270 -5.44 -0.40 7.83
N LEU A 271 -5.65 0.01 9.08
CA LEU A 271 -5.89 1.38 9.52
C LEU A 271 -4.54 2.03 9.81
N ILE A 272 -4.26 3.17 9.16
CA ILE A 272 -3.32 4.11 9.78
C ILE A 272 -4.05 4.69 10.98
N SER A 273 -3.53 4.40 12.17
CA SER A 273 -4.06 5.00 13.38
C SER A 273 -4.00 6.54 13.29
N PRO A 274 -4.96 7.26 13.90
CA PRO A 274 -4.96 8.71 13.91
C PRO A 274 -3.60 9.27 14.34
N THR A 275 -2.98 10.04 13.44
CA THR A 275 -1.70 10.71 13.68
C THR A 275 -1.98 12.19 13.91
N THR A 276 -1.58 12.70 15.07
CA THR A 276 -1.67 14.13 15.37
C THR A 276 -0.78 14.93 14.44
N LEU A 277 -1.35 15.92 13.76
CA LEU A 277 -0.62 16.81 12.86
C LEU A 277 0.22 17.79 13.68
N SER A 278 1.50 17.91 13.34
CA SER A 278 2.33 19.00 13.86
C SER A 278 1.72 20.36 13.49
N ASN A 279 1.91 21.35 14.37
CA ASN A 279 1.31 22.70 14.33
C ASN A 279 -0.21 22.77 14.49
N SER A 280 -0.89 21.67 14.84
CA SER A 280 -2.35 21.66 14.97
C SER A 280 -2.91 22.60 16.03
N GLU A 281 -2.16 22.85 17.12
CA GLU A 281 -2.59 23.75 18.20
C GLU A 281 -2.67 25.21 17.75
N GLY A 282 -2.04 25.57 16.63
CA GLY A 282 -1.94 26.92 16.08
C GLY A 282 -3.08 27.31 15.15
N VAL A 283 -3.85 26.35 14.66
CA VAL A 283 -4.71 26.49 13.48
C VAL A 283 -6.16 26.79 13.88
N LEU A 284 -6.86 27.60 13.07
CA LEU A 284 -8.26 28.01 13.26
C LEU A 284 -8.50 28.90 14.49
N ARG A 285 -7.49 29.58 15.05
CA ARG A 285 -7.58 30.22 16.37
C ARG A 285 -8.61 31.36 16.50
N GLY A 286 -8.85 32.12 15.43
CA GLY A 286 -9.79 33.26 15.42
C GLY A 286 -9.36 34.45 16.28
#